data_AF-A0A1D1YN50-F1
#
_entry.id   AF-A0A1D1YN50-F1
#
_cell.length_a   1.000
_cell.length_b   1.000
_cell.length_c   1.000
_cell.angle_alpha   90.00
_cell.angle_beta   90.00
_cell.angle_gamma   90.00
#
_symmetry.space_group_name_H-M   'P 1'
#
loop_
_entity.id
_entity.type
_entity.pdbx_description
1 polymer ?
#
loop_
_entity_poly.entity_id
_entity_poly.type
_entity_poly.pdbx_seq_one_letter_code
_entity_poly.pdbx_strand_id
1 'polypeptide(L)'
;KVGNEVFQQRPDLSSSLVRAMQNVYDGLAKVGLADAIKVSSPVAFDALDVSFPPSQGRFRGELQSYIRPMLDFHRRTGSDFTVNIYPYFAYRDNPDINLDYALGRLPNPGAFDDKSGKSYFSLLDAQLDAVYFAMAALGFTTAAHTDTIGIPHQRDGSGVSVSESGWSSNGESLRRLRWGPDAALARGGTSARRVELEMALQNASVAVEHGASVENAQAYNSNLVKRVLAGKTGTPLHPDADLDVYVFSLFNENLKPGLESERNFGLFYPDGTKVYDVQFRAWCVADPAAGREKLQAALDWACGPQGGANCGPIQPSGPCFEPDTVEAHASHAMND
;
A
#
# COMPACT_ATOMS: atom_id res chain seq x y z
N LYS A 1 -9.13 -10.47 -2.84
CA LYS A 1 -9.77 -9.21 -3.30
C LYS A 1 -10.55 -9.50 -4.58
N VAL A 2 -11.73 -8.90 -4.79
CA VAL A 2 -12.59 -9.15 -5.97
C VAL A 2 -12.55 -7.92 -6.87
N GLY A 3 -11.64 -7.89 -7.84
CA GLY A 3 -11.33 -6.69 -8.63
C GLY A 3 -10.23 -5.83 -8.00
N ASN A 4 -9.73 -4.87 -8.78
CA ASN A 4 -8.76 -3.85 -8.37
C ASN A 4 -9.11 -2.56 -9.11
N GLU A 5 -9.38 -1.47 -8.36
CA GLU A 5 -9.67 -0.13 -8.90
C GLU A 5 -10.75 -0.12 -10.00
N VAL A 6 -11.77 -0.98 -9.85
CA VAL A 6 -12.75 -1.26 -10.92
C VAL A 6 -13.45 0.00 -11.42
N PHE A 7 -13.77 0.93 -10.53
CA PHE A 7 -14.43 2.20 -10.91
C PHE A 7 -13.58 3.06 -11.86
N GLN A 8 -12.26 2.94 -11.79
CA GLN A 8 -11.31 3.66 -12.64
C GLN A 8 -10.92 2.83 -13.87
N GLN A 9 -10.51 1.57 -13.66
CA GLN A 9 -9.91 0.74 -14.71
C GLN A 9 -10.94 0.02 -15.59
N ARG A 10 -12.10 -0.31 -15.04
CA ARG A 10 -13.18 -1.07 -15.70
C ARG A 10 -14.55 -0.54 -15.31
N PRO A 11 -14.86 0.74 -15.62
CA PRO A 11 -16.11 1.36 -15.23
C PRO A 11 -17.35 0.62 -15.75
N ASP A 12 -17.21 -0.12 -16.85
CA ASP A 12 -18.23 -1.02 -17.42
C ASP A 12 -18.66 -2.15 -16.47
N LEU A 13 -17.82 -2.51 -15.49
CA LEU A 13 -18.09 -3.55 -14.50
C LEU A 13 -18.57 -3.02 -13.14
N SER A 14 -18.64 -1.69 -12.95
CA SER A 14 -18.95 -1.06 -11.65
C SER A 14 -20.26 -1.57 -11.02
N SER A 15 -21.31 -1.75 -11.84
CA SER A 15 -22.62 -2.23 -11.41
C SER A 15 -22.63 -3.70 -10.97
N SER A 16 -21.64 -4.48 -11.40
CA SER A 16 -21.53 -5.91 -11.08
C SER A 16 -20.62 -6.21 -9.89
N LEU A 17 -19.80 -5.24 -9.46
CA LEU A 17 -18.75 -5.43 -8.47
C LEU A 17 -19.29 -5.96 -7.13
N VAL A 18 -20.25 -5.25 -6.52
CA VAL A 18 -20.78 -5.62 -5.19
C VAL A 18 -21.49 -6.97 -5.25
N ARG A 19 -22.17 -7.28 -6.37
CA ARG A 19 -22.78 -8.60 -6.57
C ARG A 19 -21.72 -9.71 -6.67
N ALA A 20 -20.61 -9.45 -7.34
CA ALA A 20 -19.49 -10.39 -7.40
C ALA A 20 -18.87 -10.61 -6.01
N MET A 21 -18.68 -9.54 -5.23
CA MET A 21 -18.24 -9.62 -3.83
C MET A 21 -19.18 -10.47 -2.97
N GLN A 22 -20.49 -10.25 -3.09
CA GLN A 22 -21.51 -11.04 -2.38
C GLN A 22 -21.45 -12.52 -2.75
N ASN A 23 -21.33 -12.87 -4.04
CA ASN A 23 -21.25 -14.26 -4.47
C ASN A 23 -20.01 -14.99 -3.90
N VAL A 24 -18.86 -14.30 -3.82
CA VAL A 24 -17.64 -14.85 -3.22
C VAL A 24 -17.82 -15.04 -1.71
N TYR A 25 -18.38 -14.05 -1.02
CA TYR A 25 -18.69 -14.15 0.41
C TYR A 25 -19.64 -15.31 0.71
N ASP A 26 -20.72 -15.46 -0.05
CA ASP A 26 -21.69 -16.55 0.12
C ASP A 26 -21.04 -17.92 -0.10
N GLY A 27 -20.09 -18.02 -1.03
CA GLY A 27 -19.28 -19.21 -1.24
C GLY A 27 -18.44 -19.57 -0.02
N LEU A 28 -17.74 -18.57 0.56
CA LEU A 28 -16.94 -18.75 1.77
C LEU A 28 -17.81 -19.09 2.99
N ALA A 29 -18.97 -18.47 3.12
CA ALA A 29 -19.91 -18.72 4.22
C ALA A 29 -20.41 -20.18 4.21
N LYS A 30 -20.69 -20.74 3.03
CA LYS A 30 -21.11 -22.16 2.88
C LYS A 30 -20.09 -23.16 3.39
N VAL A 31 -18.82 -22.80 3.42
CA VAL A 31 -17.71 -23.65 3.91
C VAL A 31 -17.16 -23.19 5.26
N GLY A 32 -17.84 -22.27 5.95
CA GLY A 32 -17.44 -21.79 7.27
C GLY A 32 -16.18 -20.91 7.28
N LEU A 33 -15.78 -20.32 6.14
CA LEU A 33 -14.56 -19.52 6.00
C LEU A 33 -14.80 -18.01 5.96
N ALA A 34 -16.06 -17.54 6.03
CA ALA A 34 -16.39 -16.11 5.92
C ALA A 34 -15.83 -15.24 7.07
N ASP A 35 -15.51 -15.84 8.22
CA ASP A 35 -14.86 -15.14 9.33
C ASP A 35 -13.35 -15.06 9.16
N ALA A 36 -12.73 -16.09 8.59
CA ALA A 36 -11.28 -16.16 8.36
C ALA A 36 -10.84 -15.43 7.07
N ILE A 37 -11.67 -15.45 6.03
CA ILE A 37 -11.34 -14.91 4.71
C ILE A 37 -12.30 -13.77 4.38
N LYS A 38 -11.86 -12.54 4.64
CA LYS A 38 -12.65 -11.34 4.37
C LYS A 38 -12.61 -10.96 2.89
N VAL A 39 -13.78 -10.66 2.32
CA VAL A 39 -13.94 -10.23 0.93
C VAL A 39 -13.86 -8.72 0.85
N SER A 40 -13.03 -8.20 -0.06
CA SER A 40 -12.95 -6.77 -0.34
C SER A 40 -12.48 -6.48 -1.76
N SER A 41 -12.56 -5.23 -2.21
CA SER A 41 -12.05 -4.75 -3.50
C SER A 41 -11.35 -3.40 -3.30
N PRO A 42 -10.06 -3.27 -3.67
CA PRO A 42 -9.36 -2.01 -3.68
C PRO A 42 -10.07 -0.97 -4.54
N VAL A 43 -10.21 0.23 -3.99
CA VAL A 43 -10.69 1.42 -4.69
C VAL A 43 -9.51 2.37 -4.86
N ALA A 44 -9.34 2.94 -6.06
CA ALA A 44 -8.33 3.95 -6.29
C ALA A 44 -8.64 5.21 -5.46
N PHE A 45 -7.62 5.88 -4.91
CA PHE A 45 -7.82 7.12 -4.17
C PHE A 45 -8.52 8.22 -5.00
N ASP A 46 -8.40 8.17 -6.32
CA ASP A 46 -9.05 9.12 -7.24
C ASP A 46 -10.59 9.00 -7.27
N ALA A 47 -11.18 8.01 -6.59
CA ALA A 47 -12.62 7.92 -6.35
C ALA A 47 -13.16 9.08 -5.48
N LEU A 48 -12.28 9.81 -4.78
CA LEU A 48 -12.63 11.06 -4.11
C LEU A 48 -12.67 12.23 -5.11
N ASP A 49 -13.67 13.07 -4.99
CA ASP A 49 -13.77 14.37 -5.70
C ASP A 49 -13.00 15.46 -4.94
N VAL A 50 -13.14 15.48 -3.62
CA VAL A 50 -12.33 16.33 -2.74
C VAL A 50 -11.70 15.48 -1.66
N SER A 51 -10.42 15.75 -1.43
CA SER A 51 -9.59 15.10 -0.41
C SER A 51 -8.77 16.10 0.42
N PHE A 52 -8.87 17.40 0.14
CA PHE A 52 -8.20 18.44 0.91
C PHE A 52 -9.09 19.70 1.09
N PRO A 53 -9.23 20.24 2.31
CA PRO A 53 -8.75 19.64 3.56
C PRO A 53 -9.46 18.29 3.84
N PRO A 54 -8.83 17.36 4.60
CA PRO A 54 -9.38 16.01 4.79
C PRO A 54 -10.84 15.98 5.28
N SER A 55 -11.23 16.91 6.16
CA SER A 55 -12.61 17.10 6.65
C SER A 55 -13.68 17.27 5.58
N GLN A 56 -13.30 17.67 4.36
CA GLN A 56 -14.20 17.83 3.22
C GLN A 56 -14.19 16.63 2.27
N GLY A 57 -13.52 15.55 2.67
CA GLY A 57 -13.48 14.27 1.99
C GLY A 57 -14.85 13.88 1.45
N ARG A 58 -14.94 13.65 0.14
CA ARG A 58 -16.19 13.19 -0.50
C ARG A 58 -15.89 12.35 -1.74
N PHE A 59 -16.64 11.26 -1.89
CA PHE A 59 -16.61 10.46 -3.12
C PHE A 59 -17.26 11.22 -4.28
N ARG A 60 -16.73 11.02 -5.49
CA ARG A 60 -17.32 11.55 -6.72
C ARG A 60 -18.78 11.15 -6.85
N GLY A 61 -19.62 12.09 -7.28
CA GLY A 61 -21.08 11.96 -7.25
C GLY A 61 -21.59 10.74 -8.01
N GLU A 62 -21.02 10.47 -9.19
CA GLU A 62 -21.35 9.34 -10.05
C GLU A 62 -21.01 7.98 -9.42
N LEU A 63 -20.01 7.93 -8.53
CA LEU A 63 -19.56 6.70 -7.89
C LEU A 63 -20.36 6.35 -6.64
N GLN A 64 -21.05 7.32 -6.02
CA GLN A 64 -21.75 7.12 -4.75
C GLN A 64 -22.82 6.00 -4.82
N SER A 65 -23.46 5.83 -5.99
CA SER A 65 -24.46 4.77 -6.22
C SER A 65 -23.86 3.35 -6.16
N TYR A 66 -22.55 3.21 -6.41
CA TYR A 66 -21.81 1.95 -6.31
C TYR A 66 -21.10 1.78 -4.97
N ILE A 67 -20.59 2.89 -4.41
CA ILE A 67 -19.84 2.89 -3.15
C ILE A 67 -20.76 2.65 -1.95
N ARG A 68 -21.98 3.23 -1.92
CA ARG A 68 -22.92 3.01 -0.81
C ARG A 68 -23.22 1.51 -0.58
N PRO A 69 -23.64 0.73 -1.59
CA PRO A 69 -23.83 -0.72 -1.42
C PRO A 69 -22.55 -1.48 -1.04
N MET A 70 -21.38 -1.00 -1.48
CA MET A 70 -20.09 -1.59 -1.13
C MET A 70 -19.75 -1.38 0.36
N LEU A 71 -19.96 -0.16 0.87
CA LEU A 71 -19.79 0.15 2.30
C LEU A 71 -20.78 -0.64 3.16
N ASP A 72 -22.04 -0.77 2.72
CA ASP A 72 -23.06 -1.62 3.38
C ASP A 72 -22.67 -3.10 3.38
N PHE A 73 -22.05 -3.59 2.30
CA PHE A 73 -21.50 -4.94 2.25
C PHE A 73 -20.42 -5.11 3.33
N HIS A 74 -19.42 -4.23 3.32
CA HIS A 74 -18.31 -4.29 4.27
C HIS A 74 -18.76 -4.26 5.74
N ARG A 75 -19.74 -3.40 6.07
CA ARG A 75 -20.30 -3.29 7.42
C ARG A 75 -20.97 -4.60 7.85
N ARG A 76 -21.72 -5.23 6.96
CA ARG A 76 -22.43 -6.49 7.25
C ARG A 76 -21.52 -7.70 7.35
N THR A 77 -20.38 -7.70 6.65
CA THR A 77 -19.45 -8.85 6.60
C THR A 77 -18.25 -8.70 7.53
N GLY A 78 -18.10 -7.55 8.19
CA GLY A 78 -16.96 -7.24 9.05
C GLY A 78 -15.63 -7.23 8.29
N SER A 79 -15.65 -6.76 7.05
CA SER A 79 -14.45 -6.62 6.20
C SER A 79 -14.14 -5.15 5.99
N ASP A 80 -12.89 -4.80 5.73
CA ASP A 80 -12.52 -3.40 5.52
C ASP A 80 -12.80 -2.88 4.11
N PHE A 81 -13.11 -1.59 4.04
CA PHE A 81 -13.07 -0.82 2.81
C PHE A 81 -11.60 -0.56 2.45
N THR A 82 -11.16 -1.04 1.30
CA THR A 82 -9.72 -1.01 0.96
C THR A 82 -9.44 0.00 -0.13
N VAL A 83 -8.40 0.80 0.08
CA VAL A 83 -8.05 1.90 -0.84
C VAL A 83 -6.57 1.80 -1.21
N ASN A 84 -6.25 2.05 -2.48
CA ASN A 84 -4.88 2.25 -2.93
C ASN A 84 -4.53 3.72 -2.75
N ILE A 85 -3.55 4.03 -1.89
CA ILE A 85 -3.19 5.42 -1.53
C ILE A 85 -1.71 5.67 -1.80
N TYR A 86 -1.42 6.63 -2.66
CA TYR A 86 -0.06 7.00 -3.05
C TYR A 86 0.19 8.50 -2.84
N PRO A 87 0.83 8.90 -1.72
CA PRO A 87 1.32 10.26 -1.53
C PRO A 87 2.23 10.73 -2.69
N TYR A 88 2.96 9.80 -3.31
CA TYR A 88 3.80 10.06 -4.47
C TYR A 88 3.04 10.74 -5.62
N PHE A 89 1.85 10.25 -6.01
CA PHE A 89 1.11 10.84 -7.13
C PHE A 89 0.61 12.25 -6.80
N ALA A 90 0.16 12.49 -5.57
CA ALA A 90 -0.23 13.83 -5.13
C ALA A 90 0.97 14.81 -5.18
N TYR A 91 2.15 14.39 -4.72
CA TYR A 91 3.37 15.21 -4.79
C TYR A 91 3.85 15.41 -6.24
N ARG A 92 3.84 14.35 -7.07
CA ARG A 92 4.24 14.41 -8.48
C ARG A 92 3.42 15.47 -9.24
N ASP A 93 2.12 15.48 -9.00
CA ASP A 93 1.17 16.36 -9.71
C ASP A 93 1.10 17.76 -9.09
N ASN A 94 1.51 17.91 -7.82
CA ASN A 94 1.58 19.19 -7.12
C ASN A 94 2.84 19.29 -6.23
N PRO A 95 3.99 19.70 -6.80
CA PRO A 95 5.25 19.79 -6.06
C PRO A 95 5.31 20.95 -5.05
N ASP A 96 4.26 21.78 -4.94
CA ASP A 96 4.12 22.76 -3.85
C ASP A 96 3.84 22.08 -2.50
N ILE A 97 3.35 20.83 -2.52
CA ILE A 97 3.27 19.99 -1.33
C ILE A 97 4.67 19.82 -0.76
N ASN A 98 4.86 20.10 0.52
CA ASN A 98 6.16 19.89 1.16
C ASN A 98 6.60 18.41 1.06
N LEU A 99 7.81 18.18 0.56
CA LEU A 99 8.32 16.83 0.31
C LEU A 99 8.41 15.99 1.60
N ASP A 100 8.87 16.57 2.71
CA ASP A 100 8.99 15.83 3.97
C ASP A 100 7.62 15.44 4.53
N TYR A 101 6.59 16.29 4.34
CA TYR A 101 5.19 15.96 4.64
C TYR A 101 4.68 14.80 3.77
N ALA A 102 4.99 14.78 2.46
CA ALA A 102 4.64 13.69 1.56
C ALA A 102 5.37 12.38 1.89
N LEU A 103 6.64 12.46 2.32
CA LEU A 103 7.49 11.33 2.70
C LEU A 103 7.26 10.83 4.14
N GLY A 104 6.42 11.51 4.92
CA GLY A 104 6.23 11.23 6.35
C GLY A 104 7.50 11.42 7.19
N ARG A 105 8.42 12.30 6.75
CA ARG A 105 9.64 12.67 7.48
C ARG A 105 9.32 13.77 8.48
N LEU A 106 9.84 13.65 9.70
CA LEU A 106 9.73 14.68 10.74
C LEU A 106 11.11 15.31 11.02
N PRO A 107 11.17 16.60 11.39
CA PRO A 107 10.05 17.55 11.45
C PRO A 107 9.62 18.02 10.05
N ASN A 108 8.35 18.36 9.88
CA ASN A 108 7.81 19.00 8.67
C ASN A 108 6.70 20.00 9.09
N PRO A 109 6.31 20.98 8.24
CA PRO A 109 5.32 21.99 8.61
C PRO A 109 3.91 21.42 8.83
N GLY A 110 3.63 20.21 8.33
CA GLY A 110 2.30 19.59 8.35
C GLY A 110 1.26 20.36 7.54
N ALA A 111 0.02 19.91 7.65
CA ALA A 111 -1.17 20.57 7.11
C ALA A 111 -2.23 20.66 8.20
N PHE A 112 -2.72 21.87 8.47
CA PHE A 112 -3.80 22.10 9.42
C PHE A 112 -5.14 22.14 8.68
N ASP A 113 -6.07 21.32 9.14
CA ASP A 113 -7.45 21.29 8.68
C ASP A 113 -8.31 22.15 9.62
N ASP A 114 -8.68 23.34 9.17
CA ASP A 114 -9.41 24.33 9.96
C ASP A 114 -10.84 23.89 10.32
N LYS A 115 -11.43 22.96 9.56
CA LYS A 115 -12.80 22.48 9.84
C LYS A 115 -12.83 21.37 10.88
N SER A 116 -11.86 20.45 10.84
CA SER A 116 -11.78 19.37 11.83
C SER A 116 -10.92 19.74 13.05
N GLY A 117 -10.11 20.80 12.96
CA GLY A 117 -9.13 21.17 13.99
C GLY A 117 -7.96 20.19 14.09
N LYS A 118 -7.76 19.32 13.08
CA LYS A 118 -6.70 18.31 13.06
C LYS A 118 -5.48 18.82 12.32
N SER A 119 -4.30 18.49 12.85
CA SER A 119 -3.02 18.71 12.18
C SER A 119 -2.49 17.38 11.68
N TYR A 120 -2.10 17.35 10.41
CA TYR A 120 -1.55 16.19 9.73
C TYR A 120 -0.07 16.42 9.46
N PHE A 121 0.78 15.52 9.93
CA PHE A 121 2.23 15.56 9.66
C PHE A 121 2.69 14.48 8.68
N SER A 122 1.73 13.77 8.08
CA SER A 122 1.93 12.84 6.97
C SER A 122 0.82 13.05 5.95
N LEU A 123 1.18 13.09 4.67
CA LEU A 123 0.19 13.14 3.60
C LEU A 123 -0.65 11.85 3.54
N LEU A 124 -0.05 10.70 3.87
CA LEU A 124 -0.78 9.43 3.97
C LEU A 124 -1.90 9.50 5.00
N ASP A 125 -1.65 10.12 6.17
CA ASP A 125 -2.68 10.31 7.20
C ASP A 125 -3.82 11.21 6.73
N ALA A 126 -3.47 12.31 6.07
CA ALA A 126 -4.46 13.23 5.52
C ALA A 126 -5.31 12.56 4.44
N GLN A 127 -4.70 11.74 3.57
CA GLN A 127 -5.41 10.98 2.56
C GLN A 127 -6.31 9.91 3.20
N LEU A 128 -5.82 9.18 4.21
CA LEU A 128 -6.62 8.17 4.89
C LEU A 128 -7.83 8.79 5.60
N ASP A 129 -7.64 9.91 6.30
CA ASP A 129 -8.74 10.62 6.97
C ASP A 129 -9.71 11.26 5.97
N ALA A 130 -9.25 11.68 4.80
CA ALA A 130 -10.15 12.10 3.73
C ALA A 130 -11.09 10.97 3.27
N VAL A 131 -10.62 9.70 3.26
CA VAL A 131 -11.48 8.54 2.99
C VAL A 131 -12.51 8.35 4.11
N TYR A 132 -12.10 8.43 5.38
CA TYR A 132 -13.02 8.34 6.52
C TYR A 132 -14.09 9.44 6.49
N PHE A 133 -13.71 10.69 6.19
CA PHE A 133 -14.68 11.77 6.01
C PHE A 133 -15.61 11.55 4.81
N ALA A 134 -15.10 11.00 3.70
CA ALA A 134 -15.92 10.65 2.53
C ALA A 134 -16.95 9.55 2.84
N MET A 135 -16.58 8.55 3.65
CA MET A 135 -17.50 7.53 4.15
C MET A 135 -18.55 8.15 5.07
N ALA A 136 -18.14 9.02 6.00
CA ALA A 136 -19.04 9.71 6.92
C ALA A 136 -20.06 10.60 6.17
N ALA A 137 -19.65 11.28 5.10
CA ALA A 137 -20.53 12.06 4.23
C ALA A 137 -21.62 11.22 3.53
N LEU A 138 -21.40 9.91 3.38
CA LEU A 138 -22.41 8.96 2.90
C LEU A 138 -23.24 8.33 4.04
N GLY A 139 -22.96 8.65 5.30
CA GLY A 139 -23.64 8.09 6.48
C GLY A 139 -22.98 6.84 7.06
N PHE A 140 -21.72 6.56 6.71
CA PHE A 140 -20.95 5.44 7.23
C PHE A 140 -19.84 5.95 8.16
N THR A 141 -20.07 5.89 9.47
CA THR A 141 -19.10 6.28 10.49
C THR A 141 -18.38 5.05 11.05
N THR A 142 -17.10 5.19 11.38
CA THR A 142 -16.24 4.11 11.92
C THR A 142 -15.92 4.28 13.41
N ALA A 143 -16.38 5.37 14.02
CA ALA A 143 -16.26 5.60 15.45
C ALA A 143 -17.24 4.69 16.22
N ALA A 144 -16.77 4.13 17.33
CA ALA A 144 -17.67 3.53 18.32
C ALA A 144 -18.67 4.61 18.77
N HIS A 145 -19.95 4.41 18.47
CA HIS A 145 -20.99 5.18 19.13
C HIS A 145 -21.03 4.74 20.60
N THR A 146 -20.57 5.60 21.51
CA THR A 146 -21.12 5.58 22.86
C THR A 146 -22.53 6.11 22.76
N ASP A 147 -23.51 5.24 22.94
CA ASP A 147 -24.90 5.67 23.03
C ASP A 147 -25.08 6.59 24.25
N THR A 148 -26.21 7.29 24.38
CA THR A 148 -26.43 8.31 25.45
C THR A 148 -26.28 7.76 26.89
N ILE A 149 -26.15 6.43 27.02
CA ILE A 149 -26.03 5.64 28.24
C ILE A 149 -24.60 5.15 28.52
N GLY A 150 -23.60 5.53 27.70
CA GLY A 150 -22.19 5.23 27.95
C GLY A 150 -21.78 3.76 27.77
N ILE A 151 -22.59 2.97 27.05
CA ILE A 151 -22.23 1.59 26.70
C ILE A 151 -21.34 1.61 25.44
N PRO A 152 -20.14 1.02 25.48
CA PRO A 152 -19.31 0.85 24.29
C PRO A 152 -19.99 -0.18 23.37
N HIS A 153 -20.41 0.25 22.19
CA HIS A 153 -20.76 -0.67 21.10
C HIS A 153 -19.50 -1.10 20.36
N GLN A 154 -19.46 -2.38 19.96
CA GLN A 154 -18.44 -2.96 19.09
C GLN A 154 -18.30 -2.10 17.81
N ARG A 155 -17.12 -2.04 17.19
CA ARG A 155 -16.85 -1.22 15.98
C ARG A 155 -18.01 -1.35 14.98
N ASP A 156 -18.83 -0.31 14.88
CA ASP A 156 -20.08 -0.30 14.10
C ASP A 156 -19.85 0.03 12.61
N GLY A 157 -18.59 0.20 12.22
CA GLY A 157 -18.18 0.53 10.85
C GLY A 157 -17.00 -0.32 10.38
N SER A 158 -17.00 -0.62 9.09
CA SER A 158 -15.88 -1.20 8.36
C SER A 158 -14.63 -0.34 8.57
N GLY A 159 -13.50 -0.92 8.97
CA GLY A 159 -12.24 -0.21 8.96
C GLY A 159 -11.86 0.22 7.54
N VAL A 160 -10.89 1.11 7.44
CA VAL A 160 -10.21 1.39 6.17
C VAL A 160 -8.81 0.79 6.23
N SER A 161 -8.44 0.02 5.20
CA SER A 161 -7.09 -0.52 5.02
C SER A 161 -6.49 -0.06 3.70
N VAL A 162 -5.15 0.03 3.66
CA VAL A 162 -4.44 0.52 2.48
C VAL A 162 -3.88 -0.67 1.72
N SER A 163 -4.54 -1.04 0.63
CA SER A 163 -4.17 -2.23 -0.15
C SER A 163 -2.92 -2.03 -0.98
N GLU A 164 -2.54 -0.80 -1.30
CA GLU A 164 -1.31 -0.47 -1.99
C GLU A 164 -0.83 0.93 -1.59
N SER A 165 0.46 1.07 -1.31
CA SER A 165 1.14 2.36 -1.16
C SER A 165 2.62 2.24 -1.47
N GLY A 166 3.21 3.25 -2.09
CA GLY A 166 4.62 3.21 -2.45
C GLY A 166 5.10 4.52 -3.05
N TRP A 167 6.37 4.54 -3.44
CA TRP A 167 7.01 5.71 -4.04
C TRP A 167 8.02 5.25 -5.09
N SER A 168 7.95 5.87 -6.27
CA SER A 168 8.77 5.43 -7.40
C SER A 168 10.23 5.87 -7.27
N SER A 169 11.15 4.96 -7.60
CA SER A 169 12.59 5.18 -7.52
C SER A 169 13.19 5.86 -8.75
N ASN A 170 12.44 5.92 -9.85
CA ASN A 170 12.90 6.53 -11.10
C ASN A 170 11.72 7.00 -11.96
N GLY A 171 11.76 8.26 -12.37
CA GLY A 171 10.77 8.89 -13.26
C GLY A 171 11.39 9.46 -14.53
N GLU A 172 12.64 9.09 -14.85
CA GLU A 172 13.37 9.63 -16.00
C GLU A 172 13.07 8.82 -17.27
N SER A 173 12.15 9.33 -18.09
CA SER A 173 11.92 8.75 -19.42
C SER A 173 13.03 9.18 -20.39
N LEU A 174 13.93 8.25 -20.75
CA LEU A 174 14.69 8.41 -21.99
C LEU A 174 13.69 8.35 -23.15
N ARG A 175 13.43 9.48 -23.82
CA ARG A 175 12.78 9.46 -25.13
C ARG A 175 13.68 8.66 -26.08
N ARG A 176 13.46 7.34 -26.17
CA ARG A 176 14.06 6.54 -27.24
C ARG A 176 13.49 7.11 -28.54
N LEU A 177 14.28 7.92 -29.24
CA LEU A 177 14.10 8.17 -30.66
C LEU A 177 14.10 6.78 -31.33
N ARG A 178 12.90 6.24 -31.57
CA ARG A 178 12.70 5.02 -32.36
C ARG A 178 13.03 5.41 -33.79
N TRP A 179 14.30 5.26 -34.16
CA TRP A 179 14.72 5.34 -35.54
C TRP A 179 14.16 4.12 -36.27
N GLY A 180 13.20 4.34 -37.17
CA GLY A 180 12.78 3.33 -38.14
C GLY A 180 13.94 2.97 -39.09
N PRO A 181 13.81 1.88 -39.88
CA PRO A 181 14.88 1.39 -40.76
C PRO A 181 15.41 2.41 -41.79
N ASP A 182 14.74 3.55 -41.98
CA ASP A 182 15.19 4.64 -42.87
C ASP A 182 16.36 5.47 -42.31
N ALA A 183 16.74 5.29 -41.04
CA ALA A 183 17.91 5.95 -40.42
C ALA A 183 19.25 5.55 -41.06
N ALA A 184 19.29 4.44 -41.79
CA ALA A 184 20.50 3.93 -42.41
C ALA A 184 21.01 4.80 -43.59
N LEU A 185 20.23 5.79 -44.05
CA LEU A 185 20.64 6.70 -45.14
C LEU A 185 21.51 7.89 -44.70
N ALA A 186 21.87 8.02 -43.42
CA ALA A 186 22.67 9.15 -42.93
C ALA A 186 24.20 8.90 -42.90
N ARG A 187 24.73 7.85 -43.55
CA ARG A 187 26.18 7.57 -43.61
C ARG A 187 26.97 8.43 -44.61
N GLY A 188 26.50 9.65 -44.89
CA GLY A 188 27.15 10.58 -45.84
C GLY A 188 27.02 12.07 -45.50
N GLY A 189 26.60 12.45 -44.29
CA GLY A 189 26.41 13.85 -43.90
C GLY A 189 27.66 14.52 -43.32
N THR A 190 27.88 15.79 -43.65
CA THR A 190 28.96 16.67 -43.16
C THR A 190 28.90 16.88 -41.63
N SER A 191 30.02 17.32 -41.02
CA SER A 191 30.18 17.44 -39.54
C SER A 191 29.08 18.24 -38.84
N ALA A 192 28.47 19.23 -39.51
CA ALA A 192 27.36 20.01 -38.97
C ALA A 192 26.10 19.17 -38.69
N ARG A 193 25.82 18.16 -39.53
CA ARG A 193 24.65 17.27 -39.36
C ARG A 193 24.83 16.28 -38.20
N ARG A 194 26.09 15.96 -37.86
CA ARG A 194 26.42 15.17 -36.66
C ARG A 194 26.27 15.99 -35.39
N VAL A 195 26.64 17.28 -35.41
CA VAL A 195 26.42 18.21 -34.30
C VAL A 195 24.93 18.51 -34.10
N GLU A 196 24.14 18.69 -35.17
CA GLU A 196 22.68 18.82 -35.05
C GLU A 196 22.02 17.56 -34.47
N LEU A 197 22.51 16.37 -34.82
CA LEU A 197 22.04 15.11 -34.26
C LEU A 197 22.43 14.95 -32.78
N GLU A 198 23.65 15.33 -32.39
CA GLU A 198 24.10 15.36 -31.00
C GLU A 198 23.34 16.40 -30.16
N MET A 199 23.08 17.60 -30.71
CA MET A 199 22.26 18.62 -30.06
C MET A 199 20.78 18.22 -29.98
N ALA A 200 20.25 17.48 -30.97
CA ALA A 200 18.89 16.93 -30.91
C ALA A 200 18.77 15.76 -29.93
N LEU A 201 19.83 14.98 -29.70
CA LEU A 201 19.92 13.96 -28.65
C LEU A 201 20.06 14.60 -27.26
N GLN A 202 20.78 15.72 -27.13
CA GLN A 202 20.85 16.52 -25.90
C GLN A 202 19.52 17.24 -25.59
N ASN A 203 18.76 17.62 -26.62
CA ASN A 203 17.44 18.26 -26.50
C ASN A 203 16.26 17.27 -26.55
N ALA A 204 16.50 15.96 -26.60
CA ALA A 204 15.45 14.99 -26.36
C ALA A 204 15.10 15.07 -24.87
N SER A 205 14.17 15.96 -24.51
CA SER A 205 13.82 16.24 -23.12
C SER A 205 13.54 14.94 -22.38
N VAL A 206 14.39 14.65 -21.39
CA VAL A 206 14.08 13.67 -20.34
C VAL A 206 12.87 14.26 -19.63
N ALA A 207 11.71 13.66 -19.80
CA ALA A 207 10.59 13.98 -18.93
C ALA A 207 10.96 13.41 -17.57
N VAL A 208 11.22 14.29 -16.59
CA VAL A 208 11.54 13.94 -15.21
C VAL A 208 10.26 14.12 -14.39
N GLU A 209 9.76 13.03 -13.82
CA GLU A 209 8.62 13.09 -12.91
C GLU A 209 9.06 13.59 -11.52
N HIS A 210 8.38 14.61 -10.99
CA HIS A 210 8.73 15.20 -9.71
C HIS A 210 8.72 14.16 -8.58
N GLY A 211 9.76 14.21 -7.74
CA GLY A 211 9.87 13.37 -6.54
C GLY A 211 10.34 11.94 -6.77
N ALA A 212 10.35 11.42 -8.00
CA ALA A 212 10.82 10.06 -8.25
C ALA A 212 12.34 9.95 -8.12
N SER A 213 12.81 9.27 -7.07
CA SER A 213 14.24 9.02 -6.83
C SER A 213 14.41 7.86 -5.86
N VAL A 214 15.56 7.18 -5.92
CA VAL A 214 15.93 6.12 -4.98
C VAL A 214 15.88 6.62 -3.54
N GLU A 215 16.37 7.83 -3.27
CA GLU A 215 16.39 8.43 -1.93
C GLU A 215 14.98 8.65 -1.37
N ASN A 216 14.08 9.21 -2.19
CA ASN A 216 12.70 9.46 -1.76
C ASN A 216 11.92 8.16 -1.62
N ALA A 217 12.10 7.21 -2.54
CA ALA A 217 11.50 5.88 -2.47
C ALA A 217 11.91 5.13 -1.20
N GLN A 218 13.21 5.12 -0.90
CA GLN A 218 13.74 4.52 0.31
C GLN A 218 13.17 5.18 1.56
N ALA A 219 13.11 6.52 1.59
CA ALA A 219 12.61 7.22 2.75
C ALA A 219 11.12 7.00 3.00
N TYR A 220 10.28 7.07 1.96
CA TYR A 220 8.85 6.82 2.08
C TYR A 220 8.59 5.43 2.63
N ASN A 221 9.14 4.39 1.96
CA ASN A 221 8.91 3.01 2.34
C ASN A 221 9.53 2.67 3.70
N SER A 222 10.70 3.22 4.04
CA SER A 222 11.29 3.04 5.37
C SER A 222 10.47 3.69 6.48
N ASN A 223 9.92 4.89 6.26
CA ASN A 223 9.09 5.57 7.24
C ASN A 223 7.75 4.86 7.43
N LEU A 224 7.14 4.39 6.33
CA LEU A 224 5.92 3.60 6.36
C LEU A 224 6.12 2.31 7.18
N VAL A 225 7.17 1.54 6.89
CA VAL A 225 7.49 0.31 7.63
C VAL A 225 7.80 0.59 9.10
N LYS A 226 8.66 1.58 9.39
CA LYS A 226 8.98 1.96 10.78
C LYS A 226 7.74 2.32 11.58
N ARG A 227 6.80 3.05 10.97
CA ARG A 227 5.54 3.43 11.61
C ARG A 227 4.69 2.21 11.98
N VAL A 228 4.50 1.30 11.03
CA VAL A 228 3.72 0.06 11.23
C VAL A 228 4.39 -0.80 12.32
N LEU A 229 5.71 -1.00 12.24
CA LEU A 229 6.46 -1.79 13.23
C LEU A 229 6.46 -1.19 14.63
N ALA A 230 6.28 0.13 14.75
CA ALA A 230 6.16 0.82 16.03
C ALA A 230 4.73 0.76 16.62
N GLY A 231 3.76 0.15 15.94
CA GLY A 231 2.35 0.12 16.34
C GLY A 231 1.66 1.49 16.30
N LYS A 232 2.26 2.47 15.61
CA LYS A 232 1.73 3.84 15.49
C LYS A 232 0.94 3.99 14.20
N THR A 233 -0.07 3.16 14.04
CA THR A 233 -0.81 3.00 12.78
C THR A 233 -1.94 4.01 12.60
N GLY A 234 -2.50 4.53 13.69
CA GLY A 234 -3.65 5.45 13.64
C GLY A 234 -3.36 6.83 13.08
N THR A 235 -4.42 7.55 12.71
CA THR A 235 -4.40 8.90 12.13
C THR A 235 -4.89 9.96 13.13
N PRO A 236 -4.77 11.26 12.82
CA PRO A 236 -5.35 12.32 13.67
C PRO A 236 -6.86 12.20 13.93
N LEU A 237 -7.66 11.72 12.97
CA LEU A 237 -9.09 11.46 13.16
C LEU A 237 -9.34 10.11 13.85
N HIS A 238 -8.57 9.08 13.50
CA HIS A 238 -8.71 7.73 14.01
C HIS A 238 -7.40 7.24 14.67
N PRO A 239 -7.08 7.72 15.88
CA PRO A 239 -5.82 7.39 16.57
C PRO A 239 -5.69 5.91 16.94
N ASP A 240 -6.83 5.22 17.09
CA ASP A 240 -6.90 3.79 17.42
C ASP A 240 -7.11 2.90 16.18
N ALA A 241 -7.00 3.47 14.97
CA ALA A 241 -7.04 2.67 13.75
C ALA A 241 -5.80 1.77 13.64
N ASP A 242 -6.05 0.52 13.28
CA ASP A 242 -5.00 -0.44 12.97
C ASP A 242 -4.83 -0.43 11.45
N LEU A 243 -3.68 0.08 10.99
CA LEU A 243 -3.41 0.34 9.58
C LEU A 243 -2.65 -0.85 9.03
N ASP A 244 -3.37 -1.70 8.30
CA ASP A 244 -2.76 -2.65 7.39
C ASP A 244 -2.42 -1.94 6.08
N VAL A 245 -1.13 -1.96 5.73
CA VAL A 245 -0.60 -1.39 4.49
C VAL A 245 0.27 -2.39 3.75
N TYR A 246 0.06 -2.51 2.45
CA TYR A 246 0.90 -3.32 1.57
C TYR A 246 1.79 -2.39 0.75
N VAL A 247 3.10 -2.57 0.89
CA VAL A 247 4.09 -1.79 0.12
C VAL A 247 4.04 -2.24 -1.33
N PHE A 248 3.73 -1.30 -2.21
CA PHE A 248 3.74 -1.48 -3.65
C PHE A 248 5.10 -0.99 -4.20
N SER A 249 5.93 -1.85 -4.79
CA SER A 249 5.75 -3.31 -4.99
C SER A 249 7.05 -4.07 -4.75
N LEU A 250 7.01 -5.40 -4.88
CA LEU A 250 8.20 -6.21 -4.66
C LEU A 250 9.28 -5.97 -5.72
N PHE A 251 8.90 -5.92 -7.00
CA PHE A 251 9.83 -5.80 -8.12
C PHE A 251 9.50 -4.63 -9.03
N ASN A 252 10.53 -4.07 -9.69
CA ASN A 252 10.32 -3.19 -10.83
C ASN A 252 9.63 -3.95 -11.99
N GLU A 253 8.58 -3.36 -12.56
CA GLU A 253 7.70 -3.99 -13.54
C GLU A 253 7.84 -3.35 -14.92
N ASN A 254 8.84 -3.77 -15.70
CA ASN A 254 9.22 -3.14 -16.97
C ASN A 254 8.15 -3.16 -18.08
N LEU A 255 7.10 -3.96 -17.95
CA LEU A 255 5.97 -4.01 -18.89
C LEU A 255 4.79 -3.12 -18.48
N LYS A 256 4.88 -2.41 -17.35
CA LYS A 256 3.81 -1.49 -16.96
C LYS A 256 3.66 -0.35 -17.98
N PRO A 257 2.43 -0.09 -18.45
CA PRO A 257 2.15 1.02 -19.35
C PRO A 257 2.26 2.36 -18.59
N GLY A 258 2.22 3.47 -19.34
CA GLY A 258 2.24 4.80 -18.74
C GLY A 258 3.65 5.36 -18.53
N LEU A 259 3.76 6.23 -17.53
CA LEU A 259 4.98 7.00 -17.24
C LEU A 259 6.14 6.10 -16.78
N GLU A 260 7.33 6.66 -16.65
CA GLU A 260 8.50 5.86 -16.23
C GLU A 260 8.38 5.42 -14.79
N SER A 261 7.78 6.25 -13.93
CA SER A 261 7.54 5.95 -12.54
C SER A 261 6.82 4.63 -12.31
N GLU A 262 5.85 4.29 -13.15
CA GLU A 262 5.06 3.05 -13.10
C GLU A 262 5.93 1.78 -13.17
N ARG A 263 7.09 1.85 -13.82
CA ARG A 263 8.01 0.71 -13.96
C ARG A 263 9.00 0.57 -12.81
N ASN A 264 9.03 1.53 -11.88
CA ASN A 264 10.12 1.71 -10.91
C ASN A 264 9.67 1.81 -9.43
N PHE A 265 8.52 1.22 -9.07
CA PHE A 265 8.02 1.13 -7.68
C PHE A 265 8.64 -0.01 -6.85
N GLY A 266 9.44 -0.88 -7.45
CA GLY A 266 9.97 -2.07 -6.81
C GLY A 266 10.94 -1.77 -5.66
N LEU A 267 10.88 -2.59 -4.62
CA LEU A 267 11.94 -2.70 -3.61
C LEU A 267 13.18 -3.40 -4.17
N PHE A 268 12.99 -4.29 -5.16
CA PHE A 268 14.02 -5.08 -5.81
C PHE A 268 14.00 -4.91 -7.34
N TYR A 269 15.16 -5.06 -7.96
CA TYR A 269 15.26 -5.33 -9.38
C TYR A 269 14.80 -6.76 -9.69
N PRO A 270 14.41 -7.08 -10.94
CA PRO A 270 13.96 -8.42 -11.32
C PRO A 270 15.00 -9.54 -11.11
N ASP A 271 16.28 -9.19 -10.97
CA ASP A 271 17.36 -10.14 -10.66
C ASP A 271 17.49 -10.46 -9.16
N GLY A 272 16.63 -9.88 -8.33
CA GLY A 272 16.62 -10.06 -6.87
C GLY A 272 17.57 -9.13 -6.11
N THR A 273 18.33 -8.27 -6.80
CA THR A 273 19.14 -7.25 -6.13
C THR A 273 18.25 -6.12 -5.62
N LYS A 274 18.62 -5.50 -4.49
CA LYS A 274 17.86 -4.39 -3.90
C LYS A 274 17.99 -3.14 -4.75
N VAL A 275 16.89 -2.42 -4.95
CA VAL A 275 16.94 -1.03 -5.47
C VAL A 275 17.43 -0.09 -4.36
N TYR A 276 16.93 -0.30 -3.14
CA TYR A 276 17.31 0.40 -1.92
C TYR A 276 17.01 -0.47 -0.69
N ASP A 277 17.54 -0.10 0.48
CA ASP A 277 17.36 -0.89 1.70
C ASP A 277 16.16 -0.40 2.52
N VAL A 278 15.22 -1.32 2.80
CA VAL A 278 14.08 -1.11 3.70
C VAL A 278 14.11 -2.22 4.74
N GLN A 279 14.16 -1.84 6.02
CA GLN A 279 14.19 -2.79 7.12
C GLN A 279 12.77 -3.19 7.51
N PHE A 280 12.30 -4.29 6.94
CA PHE A 280 11.15 -5.02 7.47
C PHE A 280 11.56 -5.76 8.75
N ARG A 281 10.59 -6.15 9.60
CA ARG A 281 10.85 -7.19 10.60
C ARG A 281 11.36 -8.41 9.84
N ALA A 282 12.63 -8.75 10.04
CA ALA A 282 13.22 -9.91 9.42
C ALA A 282 12.58 -11.14 10.06
N TRP A 283 11.86 -11.93 9.27
CA TRP A 283 11.49 -13.28 9.65
C TRP A 283 12.71 -14.18 9.38
N CYS A 284 13.39 -14.58 10.45
CA CYS A 284 14.52 -15.49 10.38
C CYS A 284 14.03 -16.90 9.99
N VAL A 285 14.53 -17.44 8.88
CA VAL A 285 14.34 -18.85 8.54
C VAL A 285 15.53 -19.64 9.05
N ALA A 286 15.27 -20.74 9.76
CA ALA A 286 16.29 -21.66 10.25
C ALA A 286 17.13 -22.18 9.07
N ASP A 287 18.45 -22.04 9.17
CA ASP A 287 19.37 -22.58 8.17
C ASP A 287 19.40 -24.11 8.25
N PRO A 288 18.92 -24.84 7.22
CA PRO A 288 18.94 -26.30 7.24
C PRO A 288 20.37 -26.86 7.33
N ALA A 289 21.40 -26.10 6.91
CA ALA A 289 22.80 -26.51 7.03
C ALA A 289 23.32 -26.46 8.49
N ALA A 290 22.62 -25.78 9.41
CA ALA A 290 22.97 -25.80 10.83
C ALA A 290 22.82 -27.20 11.46
N GLY A 291 21.97 -28.04 10.86
CA GLY A 291 21.69 -29.41 11.29
C GLY A 291 20.65 -29.47 12.41
N ARG A 292 19.86 -30.56 12.40
CA ARG A 292 18.71 -30.76 13.28
C ARG A 292 19.03 -30.58 14.77
N GLU A 293 20.18 -31.05 15.23
CA GLU A 293 20.55 -30.98 16.66
C GLU A 293 20.67 -29.53 17.16
N LYS A 294 21.31 -28.65 16.37
CA LYS A 294 21.44 -27.23 16.73
C LYS A 294 20.10 -26.52 16.65
N LEU A 295 19.28 -26.84 15.65
CA LEU A 295 17.95 -26.27 15.49
C LEU A 295 17.01 -26.70 16.62
N GLN A 296 17.07 -27.97 17.03
CA GLN A 296 16.30 -28.47 18.17
C GLN A 296 16.74 -27.80 19.46
N ALA A 297 18.04 -27.64 19.70
CA ALA A 297 18.53 -26.94 20.88
C ALA A 297 18.11 -25.46 20.92
N ALA A 298 18.10 -24.78 19.76
CA ALA A 298 17.59 -23.42 19.66
C ALA A 298 16.08 -23.35 19.93
N LEU A 299 15.30 -24.28 19.36
CA LEU A 299 13.86 -24.39 19.58
C LEU A 299 13.53 -24.67 21.05
N ASP A 300 14.21 -25.63 21.68
CA ASP A 300 14.04 -25.99 23.09
C ASP A 300 14.39 -24.82 24.01
N TRP A 301 15.41 -24.03 23.65
CA TRP A 301 15.76 -22.82 24.39
C TRP A 301 14.68 -21.75 24.24
N ALA A 302 14.24 -21.48 23.01
CA ALA A 302 13.23 -20.46 22.69
C ALA A 302 11.90 -20.74 23.41
N CYS A 303 11.39 -21.98 23.29
CA CYS A 303 10.17 -22.45 23.93
C CYS A 303 10.34 -22.75 25.43
N GLY A 304 11.59 -22.82 25.89
CA GLY A 304 11.93 -23.10 27.27
C GLY A 304 11.72 -21.88 28.18
N PRO A 305 11.90 -22.06 29.50
CA PRO A 305 11.67 -21.00 30.49
C PRO A 305 12.54 -19.75 30.32
N GLN A 306 13.61 -19.84 29.53
CA GLN A 306 14.62 -18.78 29.34
C GLN A 306 14.41 -17.99 28.05
N GLY A 307 13.81 -18.60 27.01
CA GLY A 307 13.67 -17.99 25.69
C GLY A 307 12.46 -17.08 25.56
N GLY A 308 11.38 -17.36 26.28
CA GLY A 308 10.21 -16.48 26.35
C GLY A 308 9.30 -16.50 25.12
N ALA A 309 9.58 -17.35 24.12
CA ALA A 309 8.74 -17.50 22.94
C ALA A 309 7.43 -18.24 23.29
N ASN A 310 6.31 -17.76 22.77
CA ASN A 310 5.02 -18.43 22.79
C ASN A 310 4.99 -19.56 21.75
N CYS A 311 5.43 -20.75 22.18
CA CYS A 311 5.41 -21.93 21.33
C CYS A 311 4.07 -22.69 21.31
N GLY A 312 2.99 -22.12 21.88
CA GLY A 312 1.65 -22.69 21.82
C GLY A 312 1.13 -22.95 20.39
N PRO A 313 1.31 -22.01 19.44
CA PRO A 313 0.87 -22.16 18.05
C PRO A 313 1.52 -23.34 17.30
N ILE A 314 2.73 -23.74 17.68
CA ILE A 314 3.51 -24.81 17.03
C ILE A 314 3.42 -26.15 17.77
N GLN A 315 2.60 -26.26 18.81
CA GLN A 315 2.34 -27.56 19.45
C GLN A 315 1.40 -28.42 18.58
N PRO A 316 1.36 -29.76 18.79
CA PRO A 316 0.38 -30.61 18.12
C PRO A 316 -1.05 -30.08 18.25
N SER A 317 -1.76 -29.95 17.13
CA SER A 317 -3.09 -29.30 16.99
C SER A 317 -3.10 -27.76 17.04
N GLY A 318 -1.93 -27.12 17.14
CA GLY A 318 -1.78 -25.68 17.06
C GLY A 318 -1.91 -25.17 15.61
N PRO A 319 -2.31 -23.89 15.42
CA PRO A 319 -2.54 -23.31 14.09
C PRO A 319 -1.29 -23.20 13.21
N CYS A 320 -0.09 -23.31 13.78
CA CYS A 320 1.20 -23.23 13.09
C CYS A 320 2.02 -24.53 13.21
N PHE A 321 1.38 -25.65 13.56
CA PHE A 321 2.07 -26.93 13.69
C PHE A 321 2.63 -27.45 12.36
N GLU A 322 1.93 -27.24 11.24
CA GLU A 322 2.39 -27.73 9.95
C GLU A 322 3.24 -26.69 9.20
N PRO A 323 4.34 -27.11 8.53
CA PRO A 323 4.84 -28.49 8.47
C PRO A 323 5.52 -28.92 9.77
N ASP A 324 5.24 -30.15 10.24
CA ASP A 324 5.86 -30.74 11.44
C ASP A 324 7.35 -31.06 11.24
N THR A 325 8.17 -30.02 11.28
CA THR A 325 9.62 -30.09 11.11
C THR A 325 10.31 -29.15 12.10
N VAL A 326 11.49 -29.56 12.57
CA VAL A 326 12.27 -28.76 13.53
C VAL A 326 12.70 -27.44 12.89
N GLU A 327 12.98 -27.44 11.59
CA GLU A 327 13.30 -26.27 10.81
C GLU A 327 12.16 -25.24 10.82
N ALA A 328 10.93 -25.68 10.54
CA ALA A 328 9.77 -24.78 10.51
C ALA A 328 9.40 -24.29 11.91
N HIS A 329 9.40 -25.17 12.91
CA HIS A 329 9.11 -24.81 14.30
C HIS A 329 10.19 -23.89 14.89
N ALA A 330 11.46 -24.16 14.64
CA ALA A 330 12.56 -23.27 15.06
C ALA A 330 12.47 -21.92 14.36
N SER A 331 12.14 -21.88 13.06
CA SER A 331 11.89 -20.62 12.36
C SER A 331 10.75 -19.84 13.02
N HIS A 332 9.66 -20.49 13.44
CA HIS A 332 8.57 -19.80 14.13
C HIS A 332 8.99 -19.29 15.52
N ALA A 333 9.50 -20.17 16.38
CA ALA A 333 9.83 -19.84 17.77
C ALA A 333 10.90 -18.75 17.90
N MET A 334 11.81 -18.63 16.93
CA MET A 334 12.87 -17.62 16.95
C MET A 334 12.42 -16.24 16.44
N ASN A 335 11.18 -16.10 15.96
CA ASN A 335 10.60 -14.84 15.48
C ASN A 335 9.43 -14.33 16.33
N ASP A 336 9.08 -15.05 17.40
CA ASP A 336 8.07 -14.63 18.38
C ASP A 336 8.69 -13.67 19.42
#